data_AF-A0A401IAQ9-F1
#
_entry.id   AF-A0A401IAQ9-F1
#
_cell.length_a   1.000
_cell.length_b   1.000
_cell.length_c   1.000
_cell.angle_alpha   90.00
_cell.angle_beta   90.00
_cell.angle_gamma   90.00
#
_symmetry.space_group_name_H-M   'P 1'
#
loop_
_entity.id
_entity.type
_entity.pdbx_description
1 polymer ?
#
loop_
_entity_poly.entity_id
_entity_poly.type
_entity_poly.pdbx_seq_one_letter_code
_entity_poly.pdbx_strand_id
1 'polypeptide(L)' 'MNELVEQILAGAAREGLWRSGEHILVAVSGGPDSIALLHILHTLAEQEGLR' A
#
# COMPACT_ATOMS: atom_id res chain seq x y z
N MET A 1 6.07 -0.22 14.09
CA MET A 1 5.19 -0.04 12.91
C MET A 1 3.75 -0.13 13.40
N ASN A 2 2.77 0.49 12.75
CA ASN A 2 1.36 0.38 13.16
C ASN A 2 0.83 -1.02 12.78
N GLU A 3 0.03 -1.68 13.64
CA GLU A 3 -0.43 -3.07 13.42
C GLU A 3 -1.12 -3.27 12.05
N LEU A 4 -1.92 -2.28 11.63
CA LEU A 4 -2.59 -2.27 10.34
C LEU A 4 -1.60 -2.35 9.16
N VAL A 5 -0.46 -1.67 9.25
CA VAL A 5 0.54 -1.64 8.17
C VAL A 5 1.20 -3.01 8.03
N GLU A 6 1.49 -3.68 9.14
CA GLU A 6 2.06 -5.03 9.15
C GLU A 6 1.08 -6.05 8.53
N GLN A 7 -0.21 -5.92 8.84
CA GLN A 7 -1.25 -6.77 8.25
C GLN A 7 -1.38 -6.56 6.73
N ILE A 8 -1.29 -5.31 6.26
CA ILE A 8 -1.35 -4.98 4.83
C ILE A 8 -0.13 -5.56 4.10
N LEU A 9 1.09 -5.39 4.64
CA LEU A 9 2.30 -5.96 4.05
C LEU A 9 2.25 -7.50 4.01
N ALA A 10 1.83 -8.14 5.09
CA ALA A 10 1.68 -9.60 5.13
C ALA A 10 0.64 -10.09 4.11
N GLY A 11 -0.49 -9.38 3.99
CA GLY A 11 -1.51 -9.66 2.98
C GLY A 11 -0.98 -9.49 1.56
N ALA A 12 -0.28 -8.38 1.29
CA ALA A 12 0.27 -8.08 -0.02
C ALA A 12 1.32 -9.10 -0.48
N ALA A 13 2.21 -9.51 0.43
CA ALA A 13 3.21 -10.53 0.17
C ALA A 13 2.56 -11.91 -0.08
N ARG A 14 1.53 -12.27 0.71
CA ARG A 14 0.81 -13.54 0.55
C ARG A 14 0.10 -13.64 -0.80
N GLU A 15 -0.55 -12.56 -1.24
CA GLU A 15 -1.32 -12.53 -2.50
C GLU A 15 -0.49 -12.08 -3.71
N GLY A 16 0.78 -11.67 -3.52
CA GLY A 16 1.65 -11.20 -4.59
C GLY A 16 1.16 -9.93 -5.28
N LEU A 17 0.61 -8.98 -4.51
CA LEU A 17 -0.08 -7.80 -5.06
C LEU A 17 0.85 -6.83 -5.80
N TRP A 18 2.12 -6.77 -5.42
CA TRP A 18 3.14 -5.97 -6.07
C TRP A 18 4.53 -6.56 -5.82
N ARG A 19 5.51 -6.06 -6.56
CA ARG A 19 6.93 -6.29 -6.33
C ARG A 19 7.62 -4.98 -5.97
N SER A 20 8.74 -5.08 -5.27
CA SER A 20 9.55 -3.91 -4.98
C SER A 20 9.99 -3.21 -6.27
N GLY A 21 9.86 -1.88 -6.30
CA GLY A 21 10.16 -1.07 -7.50
C GLY A 21 8.99 -0.90 -8.48
N GLU A 22 7.85 -1.56 -8.26
CA GLU A 22 6.71 -1.44 -9.17
C GLU A 22 5.93 -0.13 -8.97
N HIS A 23 5.27 0.29 -10.04
CA HIS A 23 4.40 1.46 -10.02
C HIS A 23 2.95 1.01 -9.76
N ILE A 24 2.29 1.58 -8.76
CA ILE A 24 0.92 1.21 -8.37
C ILE A 24 -0.03 2.37 -8.65
N LEU A 25 -0.96 2.15 -9.58
CA LEU A 25 -2.06 3.09 -9.80
C LEU A 25 -3.18 2.83 -8.79
N VAL A 26 -3.45 3.81 -7.93
CA VAL A 26 -4.52 3.73 -6.93
C VAL A 26 -5.79 4.39 -7.45
N ALA A 27 -6.90 3.65 -7.47
CA ALA A 27 -8.22 4.21 -7.77
C ALA A 27 -8.79 4.92 -6.53
N VAL A 28 -8.82 6.24 -6.56
CA VAL A 28 -9.27 7.08 -5.42
C VAL A 28 -10.63 7.68 -5.74
N SER A 29 -11.66 7.29 -4.98
CA SER A 29 -13.03 7.82 -5.13
C SER A 29 -13.26 9.09 -4.32
N GLY A 30 -12.36 9.41 -3.40
CA GLY A 30 -12.53 10.48 -2.40
C GLY A 30 -13.21 10.00 -1.11
N GLY A 31 -13.67 8.74 -1.06
CA GLY A 31 -14.15 8.10 0.17
C GLY A 31 -13.02 7.83 1.17
N PRO A 32 -13.33 7.74 2.46
CA PRO A 32 -12.34 7.60 3.54
C PRO A 32 -11.42 6.40 3.35
N ASP A 33 -11.95 5.27 2.90
CA ASP A 33 -11.17 4.04 2.71
C ASP A 33 -10.13 4.20 1.59
N SER A 34 -10.53 4.80 0.47
CA SER A 34 -9.63 5.01 -0.68
C SER A 34 -8.50 5.99 -0.36
N ILE A 35 -8.80 7.01 0.45
CA ILE A 35 -7.80 8.00 0.90
C ILE A 35 -6.87 7.37 1.94
N ALA A 36 -7.40 6.58 2.88
CA ALA A 36 -6.59 5.85 3.86
C ALA A 36 -5.64 4.86 3.16
N LEU A 37 -6.14 4.10 2.17
CA LEU A 37 -5.31 3.20 1.39
C LEU A 37 -4.20 3.94 0.63
N LEU A 38 -4.53 5.05 -0.04
CA LEU A 38 -3.53 5.89 -0.70
C LEU A 38 -2.47 6.36 0.29
N HIS A 39 -2.88 6.86 1.46
CA HIS A 39 -1.96 7.36 2.48
C HIS A 39 -1.03 6.26 3.01
N ILE A 40 -1.57 5.06 3.24
CA ILE A 40 -0.78 3.89 3.67
C ILE A 40 0.21 3.48 2.58
N LEU A 41 -0.24 3.33 1.33
CA LEU A 41 0.64 2.94 0.22
C LEU A 41 1.74 3.99 -0.03
N HIS A 42 1.41 5.28 0.10
CA HIS A 42 2.40 6.35 0.01
C HIS A 42 3.45 6.27 1.13
N THR A 43 3.05 5.91 2.35
CA THR A 43 3.96 5.70 3.48
C THR A 43 4.86 4.47 3.26
N LEU A 44 4.31 3.42 2.66
CA LEU A 44 5.05 2.20 2.32
C LEU A 44 5.96 2.36 1.10
N ALA A 45 5.71 3.37 0.25
CA ALA A 45 6.44 3.56 -0.99
C ALA A 45 7.94 3.72 -0.77
N GLU A 46 8.37 4.38 0.30
CA GLU A 46 9.80 4.49 0.64
C GLU A 46 10.43 3.14 1.01
N GLN A 47 9.68 2.28 1.71
CA GLN A 47 10.16 0.99 2.21
C GLN A 47 10.19 -0.07 1.11
N GLU A 48 9.14 -0.11 0.29
CA GLU A 48 8.94 -1.10 -0.76
C GLU A 48 9.48 -0.63 -2.13
N GLY A 49 9.93 0.62 -2.23
CA GLY A 49 10.39 1.23 -3.48
C GLY A 49 9.26 1.45 -4.49
N LEU A 50 8.03 1.64 -4.02
CA LEU A 50 6.85 1.85 -4.88
C LEU A 50 6.84 3.28 -5.43
N ARG A 51 6.14 3.46 -6.55
CA ARG A 51 5.89 4.77 -7.15
C ARG A 51 4.47 4.92 -7.66
#